data_AF-A0A2E9Z0E6-F1
#
_entry.id   AF-A0A2E9Z0E6-F1
#
_cell.length_a   1.000
_cell.length_b   1.000
_cell.length_c   1.000
_cell.angle_alpha   90.00
_cell.angle_beta   90.00
_cell.angle_gamma   90.00
#
_symmetry.space_group_name_H-M   'P 1'
#
loop_
_entity.id
_entity.type
_entity.pdbx_description
1 polymer ?
#
loop_
_entity_poly.entity_id
_entity_poly.type
_entity_poly.pdbx_seq_one_letter_code
_entity_poly.pdbx_strand_id
1 'polypeptide(L)'
;MTKTALITGASRGLGAALAQELCDSHHIIAVAKTTGALEELDDRIQARGGSATLAPMDITNNDAMATLCRGIYDRWGNLDLWLHTAIHAAPLAPSDHIDGKDMAKSVATNITATSTLITYIAPLLGHSGQAVFFDDPVVGTSFYGSYGATKAAQIALARSWQSETASIGPKVSILTPAPMPTATRARFHPGEDRDALNSPQSQAAVILAQLKEVMG
;
A
#
# COMPACT_ATOMS: atom_id res chain seq x y z
N MET A 1 -17.56 -17.46 -3.70
CA MET A 1 -16.17 -17.53 -3.20
C MET A 1 -15.91 -16.25 -2.41
N THR A 2 -15.14 -16.34 -1.33
CA THR A 2 -14.71 -15.16 -0.55
C THR A 2 -13.73 -14.35 -1.39
N LYS A 3 -13.97 -13.04 -1.54
CA LYS A 3 -13.02 -12.16 -2.23
C LYS A 3 -11.71 -12.06 -1.46
N THR A 4 -10.61 -11.74 -2.13
CA THR A 4 -9.27 -11.64 -1.53
C THR A 4 -8.71 -10.23 -1.68
N ALA A 5 -8.10 -9.71 -0.61
CA ALA A 5 -7.46 -8.40 -0.63
C ALA A 5 -6.02 -8.51 -0.12
N LEU A 6 -5.05 -8.26 -1.01
CA LEU A 6 -3.63 -8.15 -0.66
C LEU A 6 -3.33 -6.72 -0.25
N ILE A 7 -2.78 -6.55 0.96
CA ILE A 7 -2.41 -5.24 1.49
C ILE A 7 -0.93 -5.27 1.84
N THR A 8 -0.13 -4.54 1.06
CA THR A 8 1.29 -4.32 1.38
C THR A 8 1.42 -3.09 2.25
N GLY A 9 2.21 -3.14 3.32
CA GLY A 9 2.25 -2.09 4.35
C GLY A 9 1.14 -2.22 5.40
N ALA A 10 0.58 -3.42 5.59
CA ALA A 10 -0.63 -3.64 6.37
C ALA A 10 -0.47 -3.41 7.89
N SER A 11 0.75 -3.41 8.44
CA SER A 11 0.95 -3.42 9.90
C SER A 11 0.35 -2.22 10.65
N ARG A 12 0.28 -1.03 10.04
CA ARG A 12 -0.06 0.24 10.74
C ARG A 12 -0.70 1.25 9.79
N GLY A 13 -1.25 2.32 10.36
CA GLY A 13 -1.76 3.48 9.60
C GLY A 13 -2.85 3.08 8.61
N LEU A 14 -2.77 3.62 7.40
CA LEU A 14 -3.78 3.40 6.37
C LEU A 14 -3.93 1.91 5.99
N GLY A 15 -2.84 1.16 5.86
CA GLY A 15 -2.89 -0.25 5.50
C GLY A 15 -3.65 -1.10 6.53
N ALA A 16 -3.38 -0.89 7.82
CA ALA A 16 -4.09 -1.58 8.91
C ALA A 16 -5.58 -1.20 8.97
N ALA A 17 -5.91 0.06 8.66
CA ALA A 17 -7.28 0.53 8.66
C ALA A 17 -8.06 -0.05 7.46
N LEU A 18 -7.48 -0.05 6.26
CA LEU A 18 -8.09 -0.67 5.07
C LEU A 18 -8.31 -2.17 5.27
N ALA A 19 -7.37 -2.87 5.90
CA ALA A 19 -7.50 -4.29 6.23
C ALA A 19 -8.71 -4.57 7.13
N GLN A 20 -8.89 -3.76 8.17
CA GLN A 20 -10.03 -3.87 9.08
C GLN A 20 -11.34 -3.52 8.37
N GLU A 21 -11.39 -2.45 7.58
CA GLU A 21 -12.62 -2.07 6.87
C GLU A 21 -13.06 -3.09 5.82
N LEU A 22 -12.13 -3.84 5.24
CA LEU A 22 -12.42 -4.85 4.23
C LEU A 22 -12.72 -6.24 4.81
N CYS A 23 -12.39 -6.52 6.08
CA CYS A 23 -12.35 -7.89 6.59
C CYS A 23 -13.71 -8.61 6.62
N ASP A 24 -14.81 -7.86 6.60
CA ASP A 24 -16.17 -8.43 6.60
C ASP A 24 -16.56 -8.95 5.21
N SER A 25 -15.84 -8.55 4.16
CA SER A 25 -16.16 -8.88 2.75
C SER A 25 -15.01 -9.56 2.01
N HIS A 26 -13.79 -9.49 2.55
CA HIS A 26 -12.59 -10.05 1.94
C HIS A 26 -11.79 -10.87 2.96
N HIS A 27 -11.19 -11.96 2.48
CA HIS A 27 -10.06 -12.56 3.16
C HIS A 27 -8.83 -11.65 2.96
N ILE A 28 -8.20 -11.24 4.06
CA ILE A 28 -7.10 -10.28 4.03
C ILE A 28 -5.76 -11.02 3.90
N ILE A 29 -4.93 -10.66 2.94
CA ILE A 29 -3.53 -11.10 2.87
C ILE A 29 -2.67 -9.89 3.28
N ALA A 30 -2.15 -9.92 4.51
CA ALA A 30 -1.51 -8.77 5.15
C ALA A 30 0.02 -8.91 5.09
N VAL A 31 0.67 -8.07 4.28
CA VAL A 31 2.14 -8.03 4.13
C VAL A 31 2.72 -6.83 4.87
N ALA A 32 3.62 -7.09 5.81
CA ALA A 32 4.43 -6.08 6.49
C ALA A 32 5.65 -6.72 7.16
N LYS A 33 6.57 -5.93 7.70
CA LYS A 33 7.84 -6.44 8.24
C LYS A 33 7.79 -6.90 9.70
N THR A 34 6.81 -6.42 10.46
CA THR A 34 6.74 -6.63 11.90
C THR A 34 5.66 -7.65 12.22
N THR A 35 6.06 -8.86 12.60
CA THR A 35 5.14 -9.97 12.94
C THR A 35 4.14 -9.58 14.02
N GLY A 36 4.59 -9.04 15.15
CA GLY A 36 3.67 -8.65 16.24
C GLY A 36 2.60 -7.63 15.82
N ALA A 37 2.94 -6.68 14.93
CA ALA A 37 1.97 -5.71 14.43
C ALA A 37 0.97 -6.34 13.43
N LEU A 38 1.35 -7.42 12.75
CA LEU A 38 0.45 -8.21 11.92
C LEU A 38 -0.47 -9.10 12.78
N GLU A 39 0.05 -9.67 13.87
CA GLU A 39 -0.73 -10.43 14.84
C GLU A 39 -1.79 -9.54 15.52
N GLU A 40 -1.40 -8.34 15.98
CA GLU A 40 -2.36 -7.36 16.51
C GLU A 40 -3.43 -6.95 15.47
N LEU A 41 -3.07 -6.92 14.18
CA LEU A 41 -4.03 -6.68 13.12
C LEU A 41 -4.99 -7.86 12.94
N ASP A 42 -4.47 -9.09 12.98
CA ASP A 42 -5.28 -10.30 12.89
C ASP A 42 -6.27 -10.38 14.06
N ASP A 43 -5.85 -10.08 15.29
CA ASP A 43 -6.73 -10.04 16.46
C ASP A 43 -7.92 -9.10 16.24
N ARG A 44 -7.67 -7.90 15.68
CA ARG A 44 -8.74 -6.93 15.35
C ARG A 44 -9.65 -7.42 14.22
N ILE A 45 -9.11 -8.13 13.24
CA ILE A 45 -9.87 -8.73 12.13
C ILE A 45 -10.75 -9.88 12.64
N GLN A 46 -10.18 -10.77 13.46
CA GLN A 46 -10.90 -11.90 14.07
C GLN A 46 -11.99 -11.42 15.02
N ALA A 47 -11.76 -10.33 15.77
CA ALA A 47 -12.79 -9.71 16.62
C ALA A 47 -14.02 -9.23 15.83
N ARG A 48 -13.89 -9.00 14.52
CA ARG A 48 -15.00 -8.68 13.60
C ARG A 48 -15.56 -9.90 12.86
N GLY A 49 -15.04 -11.10 13.12
CA GLY A 49 -15.41 -12.33 12.42
C GLY A 49 -14.74 -12.50 11.04
N GLY A 50 -13.77 -11.64 10.71
CA GLY A 50 -12.96 -11.77 9.50
C GLY A 50 -11.82 -12.77 9.68
N SER A 51 -11.00 -12.93 8.63
CA SER A 51 -9.78 -13.74 8.68
C SER A 51 -8.66 -13.11 7.86
N ALA A 52 -7.42 -13.29 8.31
CA ALA A 52 -6.24 -12.87 7.56
C ALA A 52 -5.21 -14.01 7.36
N THR A 53 -4.45 -13.91 6.28
CA THR A 53 -3.18 -14.60 6.09
C THR A 53 -2.06 -13.58 6.33
N LEU A 54 -1.23 -13.83 7.34
CA LEU A 54 -0.14 -12.93 7.72
C LEU A 54 1.14 -13.30 6.96
N ALA A 55 1.77 -12.29 6.37
CA ALA A 55 3.00 -12.41 5.61
C ALA A 55 4.06 -11.45 6.16
N PRO A 56 4.78 -11.83 7.24
CA PRO A 56 5.84 -11.02 7.85
C PRO A 56 7.09 -11.01 6.96
N MET A 57 7.13 -10.13 5.96
CA MET A 57 8.22 -10.03 4.99
C MET A 57 8.45 -8.59 4.49
N ASP A 58 9.65 -8.36 3.97
CA ASP A 58 10.01 -7.11 3.27
C ASP A 58 9.64 -7.26 1.78
N ILE A 59 8.93 -6.27 1.23
CA ILE A 59 8.51 -6.28 -0.18
C ILE A 59 9.69 -6.20 -1.16
N THR A 60 10.88 -5.83 -0.68
CA THR A 60 12.12 -5.84 -1.46
C THR A 60 12.73 -7.25 -1.60
N ASN A 61 12.21 -8.25 -0.89
CA ASN A 61 12.59 -9.65 -1.06
C ASN A 61 11.75 -10.29 -2.18
N ASN A 62 12.32 -10.30 -3.39
CA ASN A 62 11.64 -10.79 -4.59
C ASN A 62 11.22 -12.26 -4.49
N ASP A 63 12.07 -13.13 -3.94
CA ASP A 63 11.78 -14.57 -3.84
C ASP A 63 10.63 -14.84 -2.85
N ALA A 64 10.61 -14.11 -1.73
CA ALA A 64 9.51 -14.20 -0.77
C ALA A 64 8.18 -13.70 -1.37
N MET A 65 8.22 -12.58 -2.09
CA MET A 65 7.03 -12.03 -2.75
C MET A 65 6.53 -12.93 -3.89
N ALA A 66 7.43 -13.53 -4.68
CA ALA A 66 7.07 -14.50 -5.71
C ALA A 66 6.43 -15.76 -5.10
N THR A 67 6.99 -16.26 -3.99
CA THR A 67 6.44 -17.40 -3.24
C THR A 67 5.05 -17.07 -2.70
N LEU A 68 4.85 -15.88 -2.13
CA LEU A 68 3.54 -15.42 -1.66
C LEU A 68 2.53 -15.36 -2.81
N CYS A 69 2.89 -14.73 -3.93
CA CYS A 69 2.01 -14.62 -5.09
C CYS A 69 1.63 -16.00 -5.65
N ARG A 70 2.57 -16.94 -5.68
CA ARG A 70 2.29 -18.33 -6.05
C ARG A 70 1.34 -19.00 -5.06
N GLY A 71 1.55 -18.83 -3.76
CA GLY A 71 0.65 -19.35 -2.73
C GLY A 71 -0.77 -18.75 -2.81
N ILE A 72 -0.89 -17.47 -3.22
CA ILE A 72 -2.19 -16.86 -3.48
C ILE A 72 -2.90 -17.57 -4.65
N TYR A 73 -2.19 -17.78 -5.76
CA TYR A 73 -2.74 -18.52 -6.90
C TYR A 73 -3.14 -19.95 -6.54
N ASP A 74 -2.26 -20.69 -5.86
CA ASP A 74 -2.52 -22.11 -5.55
C ASP A 74 -3.72 -22.28 -4.61
N ARG A 75 -3.99 -21.30 -3.72
CA ARG A 75 -5.09 -21.37 -2.74
C ARG A 75 -6.39 -20.75 -3.20
N TRP A 76 -6.35 -19.61 -3.92
CA TRP A 76 -7.55 -18.86 -4.31
C TRP A 76 -7.74 -18.75 -5.82
N GLY A 77 -6.75 -19.09 -6.64
CA GLY A 77 -6.79 -19.02 -8.10
C GLY A 77 -6.64 -17.60 -8.67
N ASN A 78 -7.07 -16.58 -7.93
CA ASN A 78 -6.98 -15.17 -8.34
C ASN A 78 -6.81 -14.25 -7.11
N LEU A 79 -6.60 -12.95 -7.39
CA LEU A 79 -6.65 -11.87 -6.41
C LEU A 79 -7.72 -10.86 -6.85
N ASP A 80 -8.57 -10.39 -5.94
CA ASP A 80 -9.61 -9.40 -6.29
C ASP A 80 -9.12 -7.96 -6.14
N LEU A 81 -8.34 -7.70 -5.08
CA LEU A 81 -7.90 -6.36 -4.73
C LEU A 81 -6.45 -6.35 -4.23
N TRP A 82 -5.65 -5.44 -4.76
CA TRP A 82 -4.34 -5.08 -4.21
C TRP A 82 -4.32 -3.62 -3.77
N LEU A 83 -4.03 -3.38 -2.50
CA LEU A 83 -3.81 -2.05 -1.93
C LEU A 83 -2.33 -1.88 -1.59
N HIS A 84 -1.64 -1.00 -2.33
CA HIS A 84 -0.20 -0.78 -2.15
C HIS A 84 0.07 0.39 -1.20
N THR A 85 0.09 0.13 0.12
CA THR A 85 0.38 1.13 1.16
C THR A 85 1.84 1.12 1.64
N ALA A 86 2.63 0.14 1.21
CA ALA A 86 4.03 0.03 1.60
C ALA A 86 4.83 1.21 1.03
N ILE A 87 5.61 1.85 1.90
CA ILE A 87 6.44 2.99 1.54
C ILE A 87 7.64 3.07 2.49
N HIS A 88 8.80 3.44 1.95
CA HIS A 88 9.92 3.92 2.73
C HIS A 88 9.90 5.46 2.75
N ALA A 89 9.77 6.01 3.95
CA ALA A 89 9.85 7.44 4.22
C ALA A 89 11.16 7.73 4.94
N ALA A 90 12.20 8.04 4.15
CA ALA A 90 13.47 8.54 4.64
C ALA A 90 13.28 9.86 5.42
N PRO A 91 14.18 10.20 6.37
CA PRO A 91 14.17 11.51 7.01
C PRO A 91 14.19 12.66 6.00
N LEU A 92 13.47 13.75 6.30
CA LEU A 92 13.53 14.97 5.49
C LEU A 92 14.92 15.60 5.60
N ALA A 93 15.47 16.04 4.47
CA ALA A 93 16.79 16.65 4.39
C ALA A 93 16.85 17.62 3.20
N PRO A 94 17.67 18.70 3.28
CA PRO A 94 18.06 19.46 2.09
C PRO A 94 18.53 18.52 0.98
N SER A 95 18.22 18.84 -0.28
CA SER A 95 18.48 17.92 -1.39
C SER A 95 19.97 17.57 -1.57
N ASP A 96 20.86 18.49 -1.21
CA ASP A 96 22.32 18.33 -1.20
C ASP A 96 22.86 17.57 0.03
N HIS A 97 22.00 17.23 0.99
CA HIS A 97 22.33 16.50 2.22
C HIS A 97 21.58 15.15 2.35
N ILE A 98 20.93 14.69 1.28
CA ILE A 98 20.27 13.38 1.29
C ILE A 98 21.32 12.28 1.53
N ASP A 99 21.12 11.47 2.57
CA ASP A 99 21.96 10.30 2.83
C ASP A 99 21.81 9.26 1.71
N GLY A 100 22.94 8.78 1.17
CA GLY A 100 22.94 7.85 0.05
C GLY A 100 22.31 6.50 0.38
N LYS A 101 22.41 6.01 1.62
CA LYS A 101 21.80 4.73 2.03
C LYS A 101 20.29 4.87 2.14
N ASP A 102 19.80 5.98 2.67
CA ASP A 102 18.36 6.23 2.74
C ASP A 102 17.76 6.48 1.36
N MET A 103 18.47 7.18 0.46
CA MET A 103 18.05 7.27 -0.94
C MET A 103 17.99 5.89 -1.61
N ALA A 104 19.00 5.05 -1.42
CA ALA A 104 19.01 3.69 -1.98
C ALA A 104 17.84 2.84 -1.45
N LYS A 105 17.50 2.93 -0.16
CA LYS A 105 16.32 2.27 0.41
C LYS A 105 15.00 2.82 -0.15
N SER A 106 14.89 4.13 -0.34
CA SER A 106 13.73 4.77 -0.97
C SER A 106 13.54 4.26 -2.40
N VAL A 107 14.62 4.19 -3.20
CA VAL A 107 14.57 3.62 -4.55
C VAL A 107 14.17 2.15 -4.53
N ALA A 108 14.82 1.33 -3.70
CA ALA A 108 14.53 -0.09 -3.60
C ALA A 108 13.08 -0.38 -3.19
N THR A 109 12.57 0.33 -2.19
CA THR A 109 11.22 0.09 -1.65
C THR A 109 10.12 0.74 -2.50
N ASN A 110 10.29 1.99 -2.89
CA ASN A 110 9.20 2.78 -3.48
C ASN A 110 9.13 2.59 -5.00
N ILE A 111 10.26 2.31 -5.66
CA ILE A 111 10.33 2.18 -7.13
C ILE A 111 10.54 0.73 -7.52
N THR A 112 11.69 0.14 -7.16
CA THR A 112 12.08 -1.20 -7.64
C THR A 112 11.08 -2.25 -7.19
N ALA A 113 10.78 -2.33 -5.89
CA ALA A 113 9.82 -3.30 -5.38
C ALA A 113 8.43 -3.08 -6.00
N THR A 114 7.95 -1.83 -6.13
CA THR A 114 6.67 -1.54 -6.82
C THR A 114 6.66 -2.12 -8.24
N SER A 115 7.69 -1.84 -9.04
CA SER A 115 7.80 -2.34 -10.41
C SER A 115 7.79 -3.87 -10.47
N THR A 116 8.52 -4.52 -9.57
CA THR A 116 8.55 -5.99 -9.48
C THR A 116 7.20 -6.55 -9.07
N LEU A 117 6.57 -6.00 -8.03
CA LEU A 117 5.27 -6.45 -7.52
C LEU A 117 4.16 -6.33 -8.55
N ILE A 118 4.16 -5.29 -9.40
CA ILE A 118 3.21 -5.19 -10.53
C ILE A 118 3.30 -6.45 -11.40
N THR A 119 4.49 -6.93 -11.73
CA THR A 119 4.65 -8.12 -12.61
C THR A 119 4.19 -9.42 -11.95
N TYR A 120 4.31 -9.54 -10.62
CA TYR A 120 3.86 -10.72 -9.88
C TYR A 120 2.36 -10.72 -9.62
N ILE A 121 1.78 -9.55 -9.37
CA ILE A 121 0.40 -9.39 -8.92
C ILE A 121 -0.57 -9.19 -10.09
N ALA A 122 -0.15 -8.55 -11.18
CA ALA A 122 -1.01 -8.31 -12.34
C ALA A 122 -1.67 -9.60 -12.89
N PRO A 123 -0.95 -10.74 -13.04
CA PRO A 123 -1.57 -11.99 -13.48
C PRO A 123 -2.62 -12.54 -12.51
N LEU A 124 -2.46 -12.30 -11.20
CA LEU A 124 -3.43 -12.72 -10.18
C LEU A 124 -4.70 -11.88 -10.24
N LEU A 125 -4.56 -10.57 -10.50
CA LEU A 125 -5.70 -9.66 -10.62
C LEU A 125 -6.51 -9.93 -11.90
N GLY A 126 -5.84 -10.30 -13.00
CA GLY A 126 -6.48 -10.56 -14.28
C GLY A 126 -7.29 -9.37 -14.80
N HIS A 127 -8.34 -9.62 -15.58
CA HIS A 127 -9.17 -8.55 -16.16
C HIS A 127 -10.04 -7.84 -15.13
N SER A 128 -10.55 -8.55 -14.11
CA SER A 128 -11.58 -8.05 -13.19
C SER A 128 -11.04 -7.53 -11.86
N GLY A 129 -9.79 -7.81 -11.52
CA GLY A 129 -9.17 -7.36 -10.28
C GLY A 129 -8.85 -5.87 -10.29
N GLN A 130 -8.53 -5.34 -9.12
CA GLN A 130 -8.19 -3.94 -8.92
C GLN A 130 -6.86 -3.77 -8.19
N ALA A 131 -6.05 -2.81 -8.64
CA ALA A 131 -4.86 -2.34 -7.93
C ALA A 131 -5.05 -0.88 -7.54
N VAL A 132 -4.66 -0.52 -6.31
CA VAL A 132 -4.80 0.83 -5.78
C VAL A 132 -3.47 1.32 -5.24
N PHE A 133 -3.08 2.50 -5.71
CA PHE A 133 -1.90 3.22 -5.28
C PHE A 133 -2.31 4.53 -4.62
N PHE A 134 -1.47 5.01 -3.70
CA PHE A 134 -1.73 6.23 -2.94
C PHE A 134 -0.72 7.30 -3.29
N ASP A 135 -1.16 8.41 -3.87
CA ASP A 135 -0.32 9.57 -4.18
C ASP A 135 -0.15 10.45 -2.93
N ASP A 136 0.96 11.18 -2.89
CA ASP A 136 1.28 12.18 -1.88
C ASP A 136 2.00 13.35 -2.58
N PRO A 137 1.27 14.44 -2.92
CA PRO A 137 1.72 15.45 -3.88
C PRO A 137 2.70 16.46 -3.26
N VAL A 138 3.85 15.98 -2.78
CA VAL A 138 4.91 16.80 -2.17
C VAL A 138 6.08 17.08 -3.10
N VAL A 139 5.96 16.73 -4.39
CA VAL A 139 6.99 16.98 -5.41
C VAL A 139 7.33 18.47 -5.46
N GLY A 140 8.63 18.78 -5.47
CA GLY A 140 9.11 20.17 -5.48
C GLY A 140 9.04 20.89 -4.13
N THR A 141 8.52 20.25 -3.08
CA THR A 141 8.47 20.83 -1.73
C THR A 141 9.83 20.73 -1.04
N SER A 142 10.21 21.78 -0.30
CA SER A 142 11.48 21.82 0.44
C SER A 142 11.65 20.59 1.34
N PHE A 143 12.87 20.04 1.38
CA PHE A 143 13.28 18.90 2.19
C PHE A 143 12.70 17.53 1.80
N TYR A 144 11.80 17.45 0.82
CA TYR A 144 11.19 16.21 0.34
C TYR A 144 11.98 15.53 -0.80
N GLY A 145 13.22 15.93 -1.09
CA GLY A 145 13.95 15.49 -2.29
C GLY A 145 13.93 13.96 -2.52
N SER A 146 14.25 13.16 -1.50
CA SER A 146 14.22 11.68 -1.62
C SER A 146 12.81 11.12 -1.71
N TYR A 147 11.93 11.49 -0.77
CA TYR A 147 10.57 10.96 -0.71
C TYR A 147 9.73 11.40 -1.92
N GLY A 148 9.68 12.70 -2.19
CA GLY A 148 8.94 13.28 -3.32
C GLY A 148 9.40 12.72 -4.67
N ALA A 149 10.71 12.58 -4.92
CA ALA A 149 11.21 12.00 -6.17
C ALA A 149 10.78 10.53 -6.33
N THR A 150 10.96 9.72 -5.28
CA THR A 150 10.64 8.28 -5.36
C THR A 150 9.13 8.01 -5.35
N LYS A 151 8.33 8.85 -4.69
CA LYS A 151 6.87 8.82 -4.75
C LYS A 151 6.35 9.21 -6.13
N ALA A 152 6.90 10.27 -6.73
CA ALA A 152 6.58 10.64 -8.10
C ALA A 152 6.87 9.52 -9.09
N ALA A 153 8.02 8.84 -8.95
CA ALA A 153 8.37 7.70 -9.79
C ALA A 153 7.41 6.51 -9.58
N GLN A 154 7.05 6.19 -8.34
CA GLN A 154 6.04 5.16 -8.01
C GLN A 154 4.71 5.45 -8.70
N ILE A 155 4.23 6.70 -8.61
CA ILE A 155 2.93 7.10 -9.19
C ILE A 155 3.01 7.19 -10.71
N ALA A 156 4.13 7.58 -11.29
CA ALA A 156 4.35 7.53 -12.74
C ALA A 156 4.20 6.10 -13.27
N LEU A 157 4.81 5.10 -12.61
CA LEU A 157 4.64 3.69 -12.96
C LEU A 157 3.17 3.26 -12.87
N ALA A 158 2.47 3.62 -11.80
CA ALA A 158 1.05 3.29 -11.63
C ALA A 158 0.17 3.95 -12.71
N ARG A 159 0.46 5.19 -13.12
CA ARG A 159 -0.27 5.89 -14.20
C ARG A 159 -0.05 5.22 -15.56
N SER A 160 1.19 4.82 -15.87
CA SER A 160 1.46 4.03 -17.08
C SER A 160 0.65 2.74 -17.07
N TRP A 161 0.72 1.97 -15.99
CA TRP A 161 -0.02 0.72 -15.87
C TRP A 161 -1.54 0.93 -15.99
N GLN A 162 -2.08 1.99 -15.37
CA GLN A 162 -3.49 2.37 -15.50
C GLN A 162 -3.90 2.63 -16.96
N SER A 163 -3.07 3.33 -17.73
CA SER A 163 -3.35 3.59 -19.14
C SER A 163 -3.25 2.32 -19.99
N GLU A 164 -2.27 1.46 -19.70
CA GLU A 164 -2.04 0.21 -20.41
C GLU A 164 -3.19 -0.79 -20.21
N THR A 165 -3.80 -0.79 -19.03
CA THR A 165 -4.86 -1.74 -18.66
C THR A 165 -6.27 -1.21 -18.82
N ALA A 166 -6.46 0.00 -19.36
CA ALA A 166 -7.76 0.65 -19.45
C ALA A 166 -8.84 -0.19 -20.15
N SER A 167 -8.47 -1.00 -21.14
CA SER A 167 -9.38 -1.89 -21.89
C SER A 167 -9.23 -3.38 -21.61
N ILE A 168 -8.18 -3.80 -20.89
CA ILE A 168 -7.82 -5.22 -20.69
C ILE A 168 -7.70 -5.62 -19.21
N GLY A 169 -7.77 -4.66 -18.29
CA GLY A 169 -7.60 -4.89 -16.86
C GLY A 169 -6.17 -5.32 -16.46
N PRO A 170 -5.88 -5.36 -15.14
CA PRO A 170 -6.76 -4.99 -14.04
C PRO A 170 -7.04 -3.49 -13.98
N LYS A 171 -8.09 -3.11 -13.26
CA LYS A 171 -8.37 -1.69 -13.01
C LYS A 171 -7.33 -1.11 -12.05
N VAL A 172 -6.60 -0.11 -12.48
CA VAL A 172 -5.66 0.61 -11.61
C VAL A 172 -6.30 1.92 -11.14
N SER A 173 -6.22 2.20 -9.85
CA SER A 173 -6.74 3.43 -9.24
C SER A 173 -5.64 4.12 -8.45
N ILE A 174 -5.60 5.44 -8.53
CA ILE A 174 -4.63 6.27 -7.82
C ILE A 174 -5.43 7.29 -7.01
N LEU A 175 -5.29 7.26 -5.69
CA LEU A 175 -6.05 8.09 -4.77
C LEU A 175 -5.10 8.89 -3.89
N THR A 176 -5.56 10.02 -3.36
CA THR A 176 -4.78 10.88 -2.47
C THR A 176 -5.45 10.90 -1.09
N PRO A 177 -4.94 10.14 -0.11
CA PRO A 177 -5.48 10.14 1.25
C PRO A 177 -5.32 11.52 1.90
N ALA A 178 -6.27 11.92 2.75
CA ALA A 178 -6.07 13.08 3.59
C ALA A 178 -5.02 12.79 4.69
N PRO A 179 -4.38 13.81 5.25
CA PRO A 179 -3.47 13.70 6.40
C PRO A 179 -3.99 12.84 7.55
N MET A 180 -3.16 11.91 8.02
CA MET A 180 -3.43 10.99 9.14
C MET A 180 -2.29 10.98 10.16
N PRO A 181 -2.56 10.74 11.46
CA PRO A 181 -1.56 10.74 12.54
C PRO A 181 -0.69 9.46 12.54
N THR A 182 -0.03 9.18 11.41
CA THR A 182 0.86 8.01 11.22
C THR A 182 2.29 8.30 11.65
N ALA A 183 3.09 7.25 11.84
CA ALA A 183 4.52 7.40 12.11
C ALA A 183 5.26 8.09 10.96
N THR A 184 4.86 7.85 9.70
CA THR A 184 5.39 8.54 8.52
C THR A 184 5.15 10.04 8.64
N ARG A 185 3.90 10.45 8.90
CA ARG A 185 3.56 11.88 9.02
C ARG A 185 4.28 12.54 10.18
N ALA A 186 4.37 11.89 11.33
CA ALA A 186 5.07 12.42 12.50
C ALA A 186 6.56 12.71 12.24
N ARG A 187 7.21 11.99 11.31
CA ARG A 187 8.59 12.28 10.87
C ARG A 187 8.67 13.51 9.97
N PHE A 188 7.66 13.74 9.14
CA PHE A 188 7.61 14.83 8.17
C PHE A 188 7.12 16.15 8.78
N HIS A 189 6.25 16.07 9.79
CA HIS A 189 5.65 17.21 10.48
C HIS A 189 5.79 17.04 12.01
N PRO A 190 7.02 17.19 12.56
CA PRO A 190 7.23 17.11 14.00
C PRO A 190 6.43 18.20 14.73
N GLY A 191 5.70 17.83 15.79
CA GLY A 191 4.92 18.76 16.62
C GLY A 191 3.58 19.18 16.02
N GLU A 192 3.16 18.61 14.88
CA GLU A 192 1.81 18.82 14.36
C GLU A 192 0.76 18.25 15.33
N ASP A 193 -0.32 19.00 15.51
CA ASP A 193 -1.48 18.56 16.29
C ASP A 193 -2.12 17.34 15.65
N ARG A 194 -2.05 16.20 16.35
CA ARG A 194 -2.52 14.91 15.88
C ARG A 194 -4.04 14.82 15.92
N ASP A 195 -4.70 15.55 16.82
CA ASP A 195 -6.15 15.47 17.03
C ASP A 195 -6.92 16.22 15.93
N ALA A 196 -6.26 17.18 15.27
CA ALA A 196 -6.78 17.86 14.08
C ALA A 196 -6.71 17.02 12.79
N LEU A 197 -6.05 15.85 12.82
CA LEU A 197 -5.87 14.99 11.64
C LEU A 197 -6.99 13.95 11.51
N ASN A 198 -7.15 13.43 10.30
CA ASN A 198 -8.13 12.37 10.06
C ASN A 198 -7.63 11.05 10.64
N SER A 199 -8.50 10.33 11.36
CA SER A 199 -8.18 8.97 11.80
C SER A 199 -7.89 8.06 10.60
N PRO A 200 -6.97 7.09 10.71
CA PRO A 200 -6.75 6.09 9.66
C PRO A 200 -8.04 5.34 9.27
N GLN A 201 -8.92 5.06 10.24
CA GLN A 201 -10.20 4.39 10.05
C GLN A 201 -11.15 5.21 9.17
N SER A 202 -11.35 6.49 9.49
CA SER A 202 -12.21 7.36 8.69
C SER A 202 -11.68 7.54 7.28
N GLN A 203 -10.35 7.65 7.11
CA GLN A 203 -9.75 7.73 5.78
C GLN A 203 -9.86 6.43 4.97
N ALA A 204 -9.71 5.27 5.62
CA ALA A 204 -9.94 3.99 4.96
C ALA A 204 -11.38 3.89 4.43
N ALA A 205 -12.39 4.29 5.23
CA ALA A 205 -13.79 4.29 4.80
C ALA A 205 -14.03 5.22 3.60
N VAL A 206 -13.46 6.44 3.61
CA VAL A 206 -13.55 7.39 2.48
C VAL A 206 -12.92 6.81 1.22
N ILE A 207 -11.73 6.23 1.31
CA ILE A 207 -11.03 5.61 0.18
C ILE A 207 -11.85 4.47 -0.41
N LEU A 208 -12.39 3.58 0.43
CA LEU A 208 -13.21 2.47 -0.04
C LEU A 208 -14.54 2.93 -0.65
N ALA A 209 -15.11 4.04 -0.18
CA ALA A 209 -16.28 4.65 -0.81
C ALA A 209 -15.95 5.21 -2.20
N GLN A 210 -14.84 5.94 -2.33
CA GLN A 210 -14.37 6.44 -3.64
C GLN A 210 -14.13 5.29 -4.63
N LEU A 211 -13.53 4.18 -4.18
CA LEU A 211 -13.32 3.02 -5.05
C LEU A 211 -14.64 2.43 -5.57
N LYS A 212 -15.69 2.40 -4.76
CA LYS A 212 -17.04 1.95 -5.17
C LYS A 212 -17.67 2.89 -6.19
N GLU A 213 -17.50 4.21 -6.05
CA GLU A 213 -18.04 5.20 -6.99
C GLU A 213 -17.40 5.09 -8.38
N VAL A 214 -16.09 4.81 -8.46
CA VAL A 214 -15.42 4.60 -9.75
C VAL A 214 -15.89 3.27 -10.39
N MET A 215 -16.54 2.36 -9.64
CA MET A 215 -17.02 1.06 -10.12
C MET A 215 -18.48 1.07 -10.62
N GLY A 216 -19.26 2.10 -10.28
CA GLY A 216 -20.64 2.29 -10.76
C GLY A 216 -20.67 3.08 -12.06
#